data_AF-A0A503XCQ0-F1
#
_entry.id   AF-A0A503XCQ0-F1
#
_cell.length_a   1.000
_cell.length_b   1.000
_cell.length_c   1.000
_cell.angle_alpha   90.00
_cell.angle_beta   90.00
_cell.angle_gamma   90.00
#
_symmetry.space_group_name_H-M   'P 1'
#
loop_
_entity.id
_entity.type
_entity.pdbx_description
1 polymer ?
#
loop_
_entity_poly.entity_id
_entity_poly.type
_entity_poly.pdbx_seq_one_letter_code
_entity_poly.pdbx_strand_id
1 'polypeptide(L)' 'MNAAALKYSDVKAGDRLIADGGFDCIKANEVLTVRSSVLGSLYVPCGCGKHFLDGQEGDDGKLIGFRRG' A
#
# COMPACT_ATOMS: atom_id res chain seq x y z
N MET A 1 8.48 -11.51 15.70
CA MET A 1 7.12 -11.02 15.98
C MET A 1 6.32 -11.21 14.70
N ASN A 2 5.31 -12.07 14.68
CA ASN A 2 4.45 -12.24 13.50
C ASN A 2 3.54 -11.01 13.43
N ALA A 3 3.90 -10.02 12.62
CA ALA A 3 2.97 -8.96 12.27
C ALA A 3 1.78 -9.62 11.55
N ALA A 4 0.57 -9.41 12.05
CA ALA A 4 -0.63 -9.82 11.35
C ALA A 4 -0.60 -9.22 9.93
N ALA A 5 -1.01 -10.01 8.93
CA ALA A 5 -1.04 -9.54 7.56
C ALA A 5 -1.96 -8.31 7.45
N LEU A 6 -1.46 -7.24 6.84
CA LEU A 6 -2.20 -6.00 6.66
C LEU A 6 -3.41 -6.25 5.75
N LYS A 7 -4.62 -5.91 6.19
CA LYS A 7 -5.82 -5.95 5.35
C LYS A 7 -6.00 -4.62 4.62
N TYR A 8 -6.49 -4.67 3.39
CA TYR A 8 -6.79 -3.45 2.63
C TYR A 8 -7.82 -2.58 3.36
N SER A 9 -8.84 -3.21 3.97
CA SER A 9 -9.87 -2.53 4.78
C SER A 9 -9.34 -1.74 5.97
N ASP A 10 -8.13 -2.04 6.46
CA ASP A 10 -7.52 -1.37 7.61
C ASP A 10 -6.64 -0.17 7.21
N VAL A 11 -6.51 0.08 5.90
CA VAL A 11 -5.70 1.15 5.33
C VAL A 11 -6.54 2.40 5.12
N LYS A 12 -5.99 3.54 5.52
CA LYS A 12 -6.58 4.86 5.28
C LYS A 12 -5.53 5.87 4.85
N ALA A 13 -5.98 6.97 4.24
CA ALA A 13 -5.10 8.09 3.95
C ALA A 13 -4.38 8.57 5.22
N GLY A 14 -3.09 8.86 5.09
CA GLY A 14 -2.20 9.22 6.19
C GLY A 14 -1.45 8.05 6.81
N ASP A 15 -1.89 6.80 6.62
CA ASP A 15 -1.13 5.64 7.08
C ASP A 15 0.24 5.55 6.36
N ARG A 16 1.22 4.95 7.04
CA ARG A 16 2.54 4.65 6.47
C ARG A 16 2.64 3.18 6.13
N LEU A 17 3.00 2.90 4.88
CA LEU A 17 3.21 1.55 4.37
C LEU A 17 4.66 1.39 3.94
N ILE A 18 5.18 0.18 4.09
CA ILE A 18 6.52 -0.20 3.65
C ILE A 18 6.36 -1.19 2.52
N ALA A 19 6.92 -0.87 1.36
CA ALA A 19 6.92 -1.79 0.21
C ALA A 19 7.83 -2.99 0.46
N ASP A 20 7.39 -4.18 0.07
CA ASP A 20 8.12 -5.43 0.24
C ASP A 20 9.20 -5.67 -0.83
N GLY A 21 9.18 -4.90 -1.92
CA GLY A 21 10.11 -5.00 -3.04
C GLY A 21 9.56 -5.70 -4.28
N GLY A 22 8.28 -6.09 -4.30
CA GLY A 22 7.61 -6.67 -5.46
C GLY A 22 7.20 -5.68 -6.56
N PHE A 23 7.55 -4.40 -6.43
CA PHE A 23 7.17 -3.35 -7.37
C PHE A 23 8.36 -2.81 -8.14
N ASP A 24 8.22 -2.65 -9.46
CA ASP A 24 9.24 -1.99 -10.29
C ASP A 24 9.27 -0.46 -10.08
N CYS A 25 8.18 0.11 -9.56
CA CYS A 25 8.00 1.56 -9.42
C CYS A 25 8.24 2.10 -8.00
N ILE A 26 8.49 1.21 -7.02
CA ILE A 26 8.70 1.53 -5.60
C ILE A 26 9.87 0.70 -5.09
N LYS A 27 10.82 1.30 -4.38
CA LYS A 27 11.97 0.56 -3.88
C LYS A 27 11.57 -0.35 -2.71
N ALA A 28 12.22 -1.49 -2.60
CA ALA A 28 12.08 -2.36 -1.44
C ALA A 28 12.39 -1.59 -0.13
N ASN A 29 11.57 -1.79 0.90
CA ASN A 29 11.62 -1.10 2.19
C ASN A 29 11.39 0.43 2.14
N GLU A 30 10.96 0.99 1.02
CA GLU A 30 10.57 2.39 0.95
C GLU A 30 9.31 2.64 1.78
N VAL A 31 9.34 3.67 2.63
CA VAL A 31 8.20 4.06 3.46
C VAL A 31 7.40 5.13 2.72
N LEU A 32 6.14 4.83 2.44
CA LEU A 32 5.24 5.67 1.68
C LEU A 32 4.01 6.04 2.51
N THR A 33 3.53 7.27 2.33
CA THR A 33 2.28 7.73 2.94
C THR A 33 1.11 7.51 2.01
N VAL A 34 0.09 6.81 2.49
CA VAL A 34 -1.16 6.60 1.76
C VAL A 34 -1.88 7.92 1.56
N ARG A 35 -2.38 8.16 0.36
CA ARG A 35 -3.16 9.33 -0.04
C ARG A 35 -4.52 8.88 -0.55
N SER A 36 -5.51 9.76 -0.44
CA SER A 36 -6.81 9.59 -1.08
C SER A 36 -6.85 10.42 -2.37
N SER A 37 -7.44 9.85 -3.42
CA SER A 37 -7.75 10.56 -4.65
C SER A 37 -9.01 11.42 -4.49
N VAL A 38 -9.31 12.28 -5.47
CA VAL A 38 -10.54 13.09 -5.46
C VAL A 38 -11.80 12.20 -5.45
N LEU A 39 -11.70 10.98 -5.98
CA LEU A 39 -12.79 10.00 -6.04
C LEU A 39 -12.82 9.05 -4.82
N GLY A 40 -11.92 9.21 -3.85
CA GLY A 40 -11.87 8.40 -2.63
C GLY A 40 -10.95 7.17 -2.70
N SER A 41 -10.47 6.76 -3.87
CA SER A 41 -9.53 5.63 -3.98
C SER A 41 -8.19 5.92 -3.29
N LEU A 42 -7.65 4.91 -2.60
CA LEU A 42 -6.38 4.99 -1.90
C LEU A 42 -5.20 4.66 -2.83
N TYR A 43 -4.12 5.43 -2.70
CA TYR A 43 -2.90 5.22 -3.46
C TYR A 43 -1.67 5.63 -2.65
N VAL A 44 -0.50 5.13 -3.04
CA VAL A 44 0.79 5.69 -2.63
C VAL A 44 1.44 6.40 -3.82
N PRO A 45 2.13 7.53 -3.63
CA PRO A 45 2.92 8.13 -4.70
C PRO A 45 4.08 7.19 -5.05
N CYS A 46 4.35 7.00 -6.34
CA CYS A 46 5.46 6.19 -6.82
C CYS A 46 6.21 6.91 -7.94
N GLY A 47 7.32 6.34 -8.43
CA GLY A 47 8.10 6.94 -9.53
C GLY A 47 7.32 7.16 -10.83
N CYS A 48 6.20 6.44 -11.00
CA CYS A 48 5.32 6.54 -12.17
C CYS A 48 4.09 7.43 -11.94
N GLY A 49 3.98 8.10 -10.79
CA GLY A 49 2.84 8.93 -10.42
C GLY A 49 2.07 8.37 -9.22
N LYS A 50 1.07 7.51 -9.46
CA LYS A 50 0.20 6.93 -8.41
C LYS A 50 0.16 5.41 -8.53
N HIS A 51 0.40 4.73 -7.42
CA HIS A 51 0.18 3.30 -7.28
C HIS A 51 -1.07 3.07 -6.43
N PHE A 52 -2.19 2.74 -7.07
CA PHE A 52 -3.45 2.50 -6.38
C PHE A 52 -3.44 1.17 -5.61
N LEU A 53 -4.07 1.16 -4.43
CA LEU A 53 -4.02 0.04 -3.50
C LEU A 53 -5.18 -0.94 -3.65
N ASP A 54 -6.27 -0.52 -4.29
CA ASP A 54 -7.47 -1.33 -4.55
C ASP A 54 -7.18 -2.53 -5.46
N GLY A 55 -6.29 -2.36 -6.43
CA GLY A 55 -5.82 -3.46 -7.29
C GLY A 55 -4.85 -4.43 -6.61
N GLN A 56 -4.50 -4.22 -5.34
CA GLN A 56 -3.55 -5.03 -4.57
C GLN A 56 -4.23 -5.80 -3.43
N GLU A 57 -5.57 -5.82 -3.38
CA GLU A 57 -6.32 -6.65 -2.44
C GLU A 57 -6.39 -8.09 -2.96
N GLY A 58 -5.83 -9.04 -2.21
CA GLY A 58 -5.95 -10.47 -2.51
C GLY A 58 -7.32 -11.04 -2.12
N ASP A 59 -7.60 -12.28 -2.54
CA ASP A 59 -8.89 -12.96 -2.29
C ASP A 59 -9.28 -13.07 -0.81
N ASP A 60 -8.29 -13.03 0.08
CA ASP A 60 -8.51 -13.06 1.53
C ASP A 60 -8.61 -11.66 2.15
N GLY A 61 -8.59 -10.59 1.36
CA GLY A 61 -8.62 -9.18 1.79
C GLY A 61 -7.27 -8.63 2.27
N LYS A 62 -6.18 -9.39 2.16
CA LYS A 62 -4.84 -8.89 2.48
C LYS A 62 -4.34 -7.94 1.41
N LEU A 63 -3.67 -6.88 1.84
CA LEU A 63 -2.96 -5.99 0.94
C LEU A 63 -1.62 -6.61 0.55
N ILE A 64 -1.44 -6.87 -0.73
CA ILE A 64 -0.23 -7.46 -1.33
C ILE A 64 0.81 -6.36 -1.56
N GLY A 65 2.09 -6.70 -1.40
CA GLY A 65 3.19 -5.77 -1.70
C GLY A 65 3.55 -4.80 -0.58
N PHE A 66 2.75 -4.71 0.49
CA PHE A 66 2.94 -3.74 1.57
C PHE A 66 2.81 -4.33 2.97
N ARG A 67 3.56 -3.77 3.92
CA ARG A 67 3.40 -4.00 5.37
C ARG A 67 3.27 -2.68 6.12
N ARG A 68 2.76 -2.74 7.36
CA ARG A 68 2.67 -1.55 8.24
C ARG A 68 4.07 -1.02 8.57
N GLY A 69 4.24 0.30 8.51
CA GLY A 69 5.46 1.01 8.89
C GLY A 69 5.30 1.93 10.09
#